data_AF-A0A820WXY3-F1
#
_entry.id   AF-A0A820WXY3-F1
#
_cell.length_a   1.000
_cell.length_b   1.000
_cell.length_c   1.000
_cell.angle_alpha   90.00
_cell.angle_beta   90.00
_cell.angle_gamma   90.00
#
_symmetry.space_group_name_H-M   'P 1'
#
loop_
_entity.id
_entity.type
_entity.pdbx_description
1 polymer ?
#
loop_
_entity_poly.entity_id
_entity_poly.type
_entity_poly.pdbx_seq_one_letter_code
_entity_poly.pdbx_strand_id
1 'polypeptide(L)'
;MNYKDWKDIYDRSQRKMKSGWTDVVDERVRSCNFRCTLAFDRRKVGAENSRKKNCSFFRALAICDNNSCERVFDIFIKDEPVPRESIAFRVRVIGDENHEGPPVARQLTGKKRLQVGKAANAIDPVKVFQRKVESADEEILKARNFTGCETAEVIKHASADYRKIYQLDEDIFRECRIRQHILEEIDVTSEEIKGYVQVMAEKPFRLHLTSEPQILRYVSYCENNSYSHVYIDATGSIVKSLPHQKSALMYAAIFKDGNDPTHVIPLGHAILVDHTATSISYFLGTLRQGIVTLKAKVVRPSFFVTDFSPAIFNAILHTFNHEDIRGHLKRCWNVLLRKYDAKQIRS
;
A
#
# COMPACT_ATOMS: atom_id res chain seq x y z
N MET A 1 -15.70 28.96 -17.20
CA MET A 1 -14.41 28.75 -16.51
C MET A 1 -13.86 30.12 -16.10
N ASN A 2 -13.15 30.25 -14.98
CA ASN A 2 -12.59 31.56 -14.59
C ASN A 2 -11.13 31.70 -15.09
N TYR A 3 -10.59 32.92 -15.01
CA TYR A 3 -9.21 33.22 -15.43
C TYR A 3 -8.13 32.47 -14.62
N LYS A 4 -8.41 32.16 -13.35
CA LYS A 4 -7.48 31.42 -12.48
C LYS A 4 -7.29 29.99 -13.00
N ASP A 5 -8.37 29.30 -13.32
CA ASP A 5 -8.34 27.94 -13.89
C ASP A 5 -7.53 27.92 -15.20
N TRP A 6 -7.67 28.95 -16.05
CA TRP A 6 -6.88 29.09 -17.28
C TRP A 6 -5.39 29.23 -17.00
N LYS A 7 -5.01 30.09 -16.04
CA LYS A 7 -3.61 30.32 -15.65
C LYS A 7 -2.99 29.06 -15.03
N ASP A 8 -3.81 28.20 -14.41
CA ASP A 8 -3.37 26.94 -13.85
C ASP A 8 -3.05 25.88 -14.92
N ILE A 9 -3.64 25.98 -16.11
CA ILE A 9 -3.43 25.04 -17.21
C ILE A 9 -2.61 25.57 -18.39
N TYR A 10 -2.40 26.89 -18.50
CA TYR A 10 -1.64 27.52 -19.56
C TYR A 10 -0.53 28.43 -19.02
N ASP A 11 0.68 28.24 -19.53
CA ASP A 11 1.81 29.12 -19.30
C ASP A 11 1.94 30.12 -20.45
N ARG A 12 1.60 31.39 -20.18
CA ARG A 12 1.68 32.49 -21.16
C ARG A 12 3.13 32.78 -21.57
N SER A 13 4.09 32.67 -20.64
CA SER A 13 5.50 32.99 -20.89
C SER A 13 6.13 31.95 -21.83
N GLN A 14 5.82 30.68 -21.61
CA GLN A 14 6.34 29.58 -22.45
C GLN A 14 5.43 29.26 -23.64
N ARG A 15 4.25 29.87 -23.71
CA ARG A 15 3.20 29.61 -24.71
C ARG A 15 2.84 28.12 -24.81
N LYS A 16 2.75 27.45 -23.66
CA LYS A 16 2.52 26.00 -23.57
C LYS A 16 1.46 25.66 -22.54
N MET A 17 0.68 24.61 -22.81
CA MET A 17 -0.19 24.01 -21.81
C MET A 17 0.64 23.27 -20.77
N LYS A 18 0.31 23.45 -19.49
CA LYS A 18 0.90 22.76 -18.35
C LYS A 18 0.40 21.32 -18.26
N SER A 19 1.11 20.47 -17.53
CA SER A 19 0.67 19.10 -17.26
C SER A 19 -0.69 19.09 -16.54
N GLY A 20 -1.57 18.16 -16.93
CA GLY A 20 -2.93 18.05 -16.37
C GLY A 20 -3.98 18.99 -16.97
N TRP A 21 -3.65 19.78 -18.01
CA TRP A 21 -4.63 20.63 -18.69
C TRP A 21 -5.84 19.84 -19.24
N THR A 22 -5.60 18.61 -19.67
CA THR A 22 -6.61 17.71 -20.20
C THR A 22 -7.65 17.36 -19.14
N ASP A 23 -7.30 17.29 -17.86
CA ASP A 23 -8.25 16.98 -16.79
C ASP A 23 -9.22 18.13 -16.54
N VAL A 24 -8.72 19.36 -16.61
CA VAL A 24 -9.56 20.56 -16.47
C VAL A 24 -10.51 20.69 -17.64
N VAL A 25 -10.02 20.49 -18.87
CA VAL A 25 -10.88 20.56 -20.06
C VAL A 25 -11.94 19.45 -20.04
N ASP A 26 -11.56 18.24 -19.66
CA ASP A 26 -12.47 17.10 -19.55
C ASP A 26 -13.57 17.33 -18.51
N GLU A 27 -13.27 17.88 -17.33
CA GLU A 27 -14.27 18.28 -16.34
C GLU A 27 -15.27 19.30 -16.89
N ARG A 28 -14.79 20.26 -17.70
CA ARG A 28 -15.67 21.25 -18.34
C ARG A 28 -16.55 20.62 -19.41
N VAL A 29 -16.02 19.73 -20.25
CA VAL A 29 -16.85 19.02 -21.24
C VAL A 29 -17.89 18.14 -20.53
N ARG A 30 -17.52 17.45 -19.46
CA ARG A 30 -18.44 16.63 -18.68
C ARG A 30 -19.55 17.43 -18.00
N SER A 31 -19.33 18.70 -17.66
CA SER A 31 -20.39 19.58 -17.17
C SER A 31 -21.51 19.85 -18.18
N CYS A 32 -21.28 19.51 -19.47
CA CYS A 32 -22.32 19.52 -20.51
C CYS A 32 -23.07 18.18 -20.63
N ASN A 33 -22.91 17.27 -19.67
CA ASN A 33 -23.57 15.95 -19.59
C ASN A 33 -23.22 14.97 -20.72
N PHE A 34 -21.99 15.06 -21.25
CA PHE A 34 -21.46 14.07 -22.19
C PHE A 34 -20.92 12.85 -21.47
N ARG A 35 -21.22 11.66 -22.00
CA ARG A 35 -20.90 10.37 -21.38
C ARG A 35 -19.61 9.72 -21.91
N CYS A 36 -19.05 10.25 -23.00
CA CYS A 36 -17.86 9.69 -23.66
C CYS A 36 -16.59 9.77 -22.77
N THR A 37 -15.74 8.76 -22.87
CA THR A 37 -14.38 8.80 -22.32
C THR A 37 -13.47 9.56 -23.28
N LEU A 38 -13.03 10.77 -22.93
CA LEU A 38 -12.28 11.61 -23.86
C LEU A 38 -10.79 11.28 -23.90
N ALA A 39 -10.26 10.97 -25.09
CA ALA A 39 -8.84 10.96 -25.40
C ALA A 39 -8.47 12.22 -26.19
N PHE A 40 -7.54 13.03 -25.66
CA PHE A 40 -7.11 14.27 -26.31
C PHE A 40 -5.97 14.01 -27.29
N ASP A 41 -6.17 14.31 -28.57
CA ASP A 41 -5.17 14.14 -29.63
C ASP A 41 -4.38 15.43 -29.87
N ARG A 42 -5.07 16.48 -30.35
CA ARG A 42 -4.44 17.72 -30.81
C ARG A 42 -4.83 18.90 -29.96
N ARG A 43 -3.90 19.84 -29.79
CA ARG A 43 -4.16 21.15 -29.18
C ARG A 43 -3.42 22.25 -29.91
N LYS A 44 -4.00 23.44 -29.89
CA LYS A 44 -3.42 24.67 -30.45
C LYS A 44 -3.82 25.86 -29.58
N VAL A 45 -2.86 26.72 -29.31
CA VAL A 45 -3.08 28.05 -28.74
C VAL A 45 -2.68 29.09 -29.79
N GLY A 46 -3.52 30.10 -29.98
CA GLY A 46 -3.32 31.20 -30.90
C GLY A 46 -2.17 32.09 -30.47
N ALA A 47 -1.43 32.62 -31.44
CA ALA A 47 -0.38 33.60 -31.17
C ALA A 47 -0.98 35.00 -30.98
N GLU A 48 -0.37 35.79 -30.11
CA GLU A 48 -0.73 37.16 -29.71
C GLU A 48 -0.95 38.12 -30.91
N ASN A 49 -0.24 37.87 -32.03
CA ASN A 49 -0.31 38.66 -33.26
C ASN A 49 -0.77 37.83 -34.48
N SER A 50 -1.64 36.84 -34.26
CA SER A 50 -2.14 36.00 -35.35
C SER A 50 -2.95 36.82 -36.36
N ARG A 51 -2.43 36.98 -37.58
CA ARG A 51 -3.12 37.62 -38.72
C ARG A 51 -4.33 36.84 -39.24
N LYS A 52 -4.56 35.60 -38.77
CA LYS A 52 -5.72 34.79 -39.16
C LYS A 52 -6.98 35.31 -38.48
N LYS A 53 -7.75 36.12 -39.21
CA LYS A 53 -9.11 36.55 -38.82
C LYS A 53 -9.99 35.33 -38.56
N ASN A 54 -10.84 35.37 -37.53
CA ASN A 54 -11.77 34.31 -37.11
C ASN A 54 -11.15 32.99 -36.59
N CYS A 55 -9.88 32.97 -36.18
CA CYS A 55 -9.29 31.79 -35.54
C CYS A 55 -9.54 31.80 -34.03
N SER A 56 -9.89 30.65 -33.46
CA SER A 56 -10.03 30.47 -32.01
C SER A 56 -8.69 30.64 -31.30
N PHE A 57 -8.69 31.36 -30.16
CA PHE A 57 -7.55 31.50 -29.27
C PHE A 57 -7.07 30.16 -28.71
N PHE A 58 -7.97 29.26 -28.31
CA PHE A 58 -7.61 27.89 -27.93
C PHE A 58 -8.45 26.92 -28.73
N ARG A 59 -7.86 25.82 -29.17
CA ARG A 59 -8.57 24.70 -29.79
C ARG A 59 -7.94 23.38 -29.36
N ALA A 60 -8.76 22.44 -28.92
CA ALA A 60 -8.37 21.07 -28.64
C ALA A 60 -9.34 20.12 -29.32
N LEU A 61 -8.80 19.04 -29.87
CA LEU A 61 -9.57 17.93 -30.40
C LEU A 61 -9.50 16.77 -29.41
N ALA A 62 -10.65 16.24 -29.04
CA ALA A 62 -10.75 14.97 -28.33
C ALA A 62 -11.63 14.01 -29.12
N ILE A 63 -11.32 12.72 -29.03
CA ILE A 63 -12.14 11.64 -29.55
C ILE A 63 -12.64 10.80 -28.37
N CYS A 64 -13.75 10.09 -28.55
CA CYS A 64 -14.09 9.05 -27.59
C CYS A 64 -13.07 7.91 -27.69
N ASP A 65 -12.58 7.45 -26.55
CA ASP A 65 -11.60 6.35 -26.43
C ASP A 65 -12.26 4.97 -26.57
N ASN A 66 -13.59 4.92 -26.63
CA ASN A 66 -14.30 3.70 -26.99
C ASN A 66 -14.29 3.52 -28.52
N ASN A 67 -13.71 2.42 -28.98
CA ASN A 67 -13.55 2.11 -30.41
C ASN A 67 -14.86 2.03 -31.20
N SER A 68 -16.00 1.78 -30.55
CA SER A 68 -17.31 1.76 -31.22
C SER A 68 -17.91 3.16 -31.39
N CYS A 69 -17.36 4.17 -30.72
CA CYS A 69 -17.89 5.53 -30.69
C CYS A 69 -17.23 6.41 -31.73
N GLU A 70 -18.02 7.05 -32.60
CA GLU A 70 -17.49 7.96 -33.64
C GLU A 70 -17.42 9.42 -33.19
N ARG A 71 -17.77 9.70 -31.92
CA ARG A 71 -17.83 11.07 -31.43
C ARG A 71 -16.46 11.74 -31.39
N VAL A 72 -16.42 12.90 -32.05
CA VAL A 72 -15.30 13.84 -32.03
C VAL A 72 -15.76 15.15 -31.39
N PHE A 73 -14.96 15.63 -30.44
CA PHE A 73 -15.19 16.84 -29.68
C PHE A 73 -14.18 17.91 -30.12
N ASP A 74 -14.67 18.93 -30.81
CA ASP A 74 -13.93 20.13 -31.16
C ASP A 74 -14.19 21.20 -30.09
N ILE A 75 -13.20 21.38 -29.21
CA ILE A 75 -13.30 22.20 -28.02
C ILE A 75 -12.50 23.48 -28.25
N PHE A 76 -13.10 24.64 -28.06
CA PHE A 76 -12.40 25.90 -28.35
C PHE A 76 -12.83 27.07 -27.48
N ILE A 77 -11.89 28.01 -27.31
CA ILE A 77 -12.11 29.34 -26.76
C ILE A 77 -11.86 30.31 -27.92
N LYS A 78 -12.83 31.19 -28.21
CA LYS A 78 -12.71 32.14 -29.33
C LYS A 78 -11.69 33.23 -29.03
N ASP A 79 -11.91 33.94 -27.94
CA ASP A 79 -11.17 35.15 -27.59
C ASP A 79 -10.13 34.86 -26.49
N GLU A 80 -9.09 35.68 -26.43
CA GLU A 80 -8.08 35.55 -25.38
C GLU A 80 -8.72 35.76 -24.00
N PRO A 81 -8.50 34.85 -23.03
CA PRO A 81 -8.99 35.02 -21.67
C PRO A 81 -8.51 36.32 -21.02
N VAL A 82 -9.44 37.14 -20.56
CA VAL A 82 -9.17 38.41 -19.85
C VAL A 82 -9.33 38.21 -18.34
N PRO A 83 -8.47 38.82 -17.49
CA PRO A 83 -8.64 38.79 -16.05
C PRO A 83 -10.02 39.29 -15.60
N ARG A 84 -10.61 38.59 -14.62
CA ARG A 84 -11.94 38.89 -14.04
C ARG A 84 -13.14 38.66 -14.96
N GLU A 85 -12.93 38.21 -16.19
CA GLU A 85 -14.01 37.82 -17.10
C GLU A 85 -14.26 36.31 -17.08
N SER A 86 -15.50 35.93 -17.40
CA SER A 86 -15.87 34.53 -17.58
C SER A 86 -15.39 34.01 -18.94
N ILE A 87 -14.64 32.93 -18.94
CA ILE A 87 -14.16 32.29 -20.17
C ILE A 87 -15.22 31.32 -20.68
N ALA A 88 -15.70 31.57 -21.90
CA ALA A 88 -16.64 30.72 -22.61
C ALA A 88 -15.92 29.55 -23.31
N PHE A 89 -16.00 28.37 -22.70
CA PHE A 89 -15.63 27.11 -23.35
C PHE A 89 -16.75 26.68 -24.29
N ARG A 90 -16.44 26.52 -25.58
CA ARG A 90 -17.38 26.03 -26.59
C ARG A 90 -16.99 24.63 -27.00
N VAL A 91 -17.97 23.76 -27.13
CA VAL A 91 -17.78 22.37 -27.55
C VAL A 91 -18.69 22.13 -28.74
N ARG A 92 -18.11 21.69 -29.85
CA ARG A 92 -18.86 21.16 -30.99
C ARG A 92 -18.62 19.65 -31.02
N VAL A 93 -19.70 18.89 -31.09
CA VAL A 93 -19.66 17.43 -31.18
C VAL A 93 -20.06 17.01 -32.59
N ILE A 94 -19.35 16.05 -33.15
CA ILE A 94 -19.57 15.47 -34.47
C ILE A 94 -19.58 13.95 -34.30
N GLY A 95 -20.43 13.24 -35.04
CA GLY A 95 -20.52 11.78 -35.00
C GLY A 95 -21.51 11.25 -33.98
N ASP A 96 -21.81 9.96 -34.10
CA ASP A 96 -22.84 9.30 -33.31
C ASP A 96 -22.28 8.63 -32.05
N GLU A 97 -23.13 8.56 -31.02
CA GLU A 97 -22.79 7.85 -29.79
C GLU A 97 -23.00 6.37 -29.95
N ASN A 98 -21.94 5.60 -29.73
CA ASN A 98 -22.05 4.18 -29.53
C ASN A 98 -20.97 3.75 -28.53
N HIS A 99 -21.36 3.01 -27.48
CA HIS A 99 -20.46 2.57 -26.42
C HIS A 99 -20.56 1.07 -26.20
N GLU A 100 -20.62 0.31 -27.29
CA GLU A 100 -20.44 -1.14 -27.25
C GLU A 100 -18.99 -1.53 -26.92
N GLY A 101 -18.81 -2.70 -26.31
CA GLY A 101 -17.49 -3.23 -25.97
C GLY A 101 -17.05 -3.00 -24.51
N PRO A 102 -15.74 -3.15 -24.23
CA PRO A 102 -15.22 -3.12 -22.87
C PRO A 102 -15.26 -1.71 -22.25
N PRO A 103 -15.25 -1.62 -20.91
CA PRO A 103 -15.16 -0.35 -20.20
C PRO A 103 -13.85 0.39 -20.50
N VAL A 104 -13.93 1.71 -20.62
CA VAL A 104 -12.77 2.57 -20.89
C VAL A 104 -12.70 3.67 -19.84
N ALA A 105 -11.48 3.98 -19.37
CA ALA A 105 -11.23 5.03 -18.38
C ALA A 105 -9.99 5.83 -18.77
N ARG A 106 -10.04 7.15 -18.54
CA ARG A 106 -8.83 7.96 -18.69
C ARG A 106 -7.77 7.56 -17.67
N GLN A 107 -6.51 7.66 -18.08
CA GLN A 107 -5.39 7.44 -17.20
C GLN A 107 -5.37 8.46 -16.05
N LEU A 108 -5.09 7.96 -14.85
CA LEU A 108 -4.93 8.78 -13.66
C LEU A 108 -3.54 9.43 -13.65
N THR A 109 -3.49 10.76 -13.80
CA THR A 109 -2.24 11.51 -13.93
C THR A 109 -2.15 12.70 -12.96
N GLY A 110 -0.93 13.24 -12.81
CA GLY A 110 -0.66 14.51 -12.11
C GLY A 110 -1.31 14.63 -10.73
N LYS A 111 -2.01 15.75 -10.51
CA LYS A 111 -2.65 16.09 -9.22
C LYS A 111 -3.73 15.08 -8.82
N LYS A 112 -4.51 14.55 -9.78
CA LYS A 112 -5.55 13.55 -9.49
C LYS A 112 -4.93 12.26 -8.97
N ARG A 113 -3.84 11.79 -9.58
CA ARG A 113 -3.09 10.61 -9.09
C ARG A 113 -2.61 10.79 -7.67
N LEU A 114 -2.07 11.98 -7.35
CA LEU A 114 -1.62 12.31 -6.01
C LEU A 114 -2.78 12.30 -4.99
N GLN A 115 -3.92 12.90 -5.33
CA GLN A 115 -5.10 12.95 -4.46
C GLN A 115 -5.67 11.56 -4.17
N VAL A 116 -5.82 10.73 -5.21
CA VAL A 116 -6.27 9.33 -5.07
C VAL A 116 -5.26 8.55 -4.25
N GLY A 117 -3.96 8.72 -4.48
CA GLY A 117 -2.91 8.07 -3.71
C GLY A 117 -2.92 8.46 -2.23
N LYS A 118 -3.16 9.74 -1.92
CA LYS A 118 -3.33 10.23 -0.55
C LYS A 118 -4.55 9.60 0.12
N ALA A 119 -5.71 9.60 -0.55
CA ALA A 119 -6.92 9.00 -0.03
C ALA A 119 -6.73 7.50 0.24
N ALA A 120 -6.08 6.78 -0.67
CA ALA A 120 -5.82 5.35 -0.55
C ALA A 120 -4.87 5.01 0.62
N ASN A 121 -3.87 5.85 0.90
CA ASN A 121 -3.02 5.66 2.08
C ASN A 121 -3.77 5.92 3.40
N ALA A 122 -4.84 6.70 3.40
CA ALA A 122 -5.60 7.02 4.61
C ALA A 122 -6.62 5.92 4.99
N ILE A 123 -7.26 5.27 4.01
CA ILE A 123 -8.41 4.37 4.28
C ILE A 123 -8.34 3.00 3.61
N ASP A 124 -7.28 2.67 2.88
CA ASP A 124 -7.10 1.49 2.00
C ASP A 124 -7.61 1.65 0.55
N PRO A 125 -6.84 1.20 -0.48
CA PRO A 125 -7.23 1.24 -1.89
C PRO A 125 -8.59 0.60 -2.21
N VAL A 126 -8.96 -0.51 -1.57
CA VAL A 126 -10.22 -1.23 -1.84
C VAL A 126 -11.40 -0.40 -1.34
N LYS A 127 -11.27 0.24 -0.17
CA LYS A 127 -12.32 1.12 0.34
C LYS A 127 -12.48 2.38 -0.51
N VAL A 128 -11.39 2.94 -1.02
CA VAL A 128 -11.46 4.05 -1.99
C VAL A 128 -12.17 3.63 -3.26
N PHE A 129 -11.87 2.45 -3.79
CA PHE A 129 -12.55 1.88 -4.95
C PHE A 129 -14.05 1.73 -4.71
N GLN A 130 -14.45 1.09 -3.62
CA GLN A 130 -15.86 0.89 -3.26
C GLN A 130 -16.62 2.22 -3.20
N ARG A 131 -16.08 3.21 -2.47
CA ARG A 131 -16.69 4.55 -2.38
C ARG A 131 -16.85 5.23 -3.74
N LYS A 132 -15.87 5.07 -4.64
CA LYS A 132 -15.92 5.64 -6.00
C LYS A 132 -16.96 4.96 -6.88
N VAL A 133 -17.18 3.65 -6.70
CA VAL A 133 -18.24 2.92 -7.41
C VAL A 133 -19.61 3.29 -6.86
N GLU A 134 -19.76 3.36 -5.54
CA GLU A 134 -21.01 3.72 -4.85
C GLU A 134 -21.48 5.15 -5.17
N SER A 135 -20.55 6.07 -5.41
CA SER A 135 -20.85 7.47 -5.74
C SER A 135 -20.87 7.76 -7.25
N ALA A 136 -20.69 6.75 -8.08
CA ALA A 136 -20.65 6.91 -9.54
C ALA A 136 -22.04 7.17 -10.13
N ASP A 137 -22.09 7.96 -11.19
CA ASP A 137 -23.30 8.11 -11.99
C ASP A 137 -23.56 6.84 -12.81
N GLU A 138 -24.68 6.18 -12.56
CA GLU A 138 -25.07 4.95 -13.25
C GLU A 138 -25.15 5.12 -14.77
N GLU A 139 -25.56 6.28 -15.27
CA GLU A 139 -25.69 6.53 -16.70
C GLU A 139 -24.32 6.64 -17.38
N ILE A 140 -23.31 7.16 -16.66
CA ILE A 140 -21.92 7.20 -17.13
C ILE A 140 -21.33 5.78 -17.15
N LEU A 141 -21.60 4.97 -16.12
CA LEU A 141 -21.16 3.57 -16.07
C LEU A 141 -21.82 2.71 -17.16
N LYS A 142 -23.13 2.89 -17.41
CA LYS A 142 -23.84 2.23 -18.52
C LYS A 142 -23.24 2.59 -19.88
N ALA A 143 -22.79 3.83 -20.04
CA ALA A 143 -22.05 4.30 -21.21
C ALA A 143 -20.59 3.78 -21.29
N ARG A 144 -20.21 2.80 -20.45
CA ARG A 144 -18.87 2.19 -20.41
C ARG A 144 -17.75 3.17 -20.09
N ASN A 145 -18.07 4.33 -19.52
CA ASN A 145 -17.09 5.30 -19.08
C ASN A 145 -16.79 5.12 -17.59
N PHE A 146 -15.60 4.59 -17.30
CA PHE A 146 -15.15 4.34 -15.93
C PHE A 146 -14.20 5.44 -15.44
N THR A 147 -14.19 6.59 -16.11
CA THR A 147 -13.37 7.75 -15.74
C THR A 147 -13.83 8.35 -14.42
N GLY A 148 -13.18 7.97 -13.32
CA GLY A 148 -13.53 8.38 -11.95
C GLY A 148 -13.70 7.19 -11.01
N CYS A 149 -13.89 5.99 -11.58
CA CYS A 149 -14.01 4.71 -10.90
C CYS A 149 -12.83 3.81 -11.28
N GLU A 150 -11.61 4.29 -11.02
CA GLU A 150 -10.39 3.54 -11.37
C GLU A 150 -10.33 2.22 -10.61
N THR A 151 -9.72 1.19 -11.20
CA THR A 151 -9.63 -0.12 -10.56
C THR A 151 -8.81 -0.07 -9.28
N ALA A 152 -9.04 -1.04 -8.38
CA ALA A 152 -8.28 -1.16 -7.14
C ALA A 152 -6.76 -1.25 -7.40
N GLU A 153 -6.34 -1.84 -8.51
CA GLU A 153 -4.93 -1.92 -8.92
C GLU A 153 -4.34 -0.55 -9.28
N VAL A 154 -5.06 0.25 -10.07
CA VAL A 154 -4.63 1.64 -10.38
C VAL A 154 -4.53 2.47 -9.11
N ILE A 155 -5.48 2.31 -8.18
CA ILE A 155 -5.47 3.00 -6.89
C ILE A 155 -4.28 2.52 -6.02
N LYS A 156 -3.97 1.23 -6.02
CA LYS A 156 -2.77 0.68 -5.34
C LYS A 156 -1.49 1.30 -5.89
N HIS A 157 -1.35 1.43 -7.21
CA HIS A 157 -0.19 2.09 -7.81
C HIS A 157 -0.12 3.58 -7.46
N ALA A 158 -1.24 4.30 -7.49
CA ALA A 158 -1.29 5.71 -7.08
C ALA A 158 -0.89 5.87 -5.60
N SER A 159 -1.34 4.95 -4.73
CA SER A 159 -0.97 4.90 -3.31
C SER A 159 0.52 4.65 -3.13
N ALA A 160 1.12 3.73 -3.91
CA ALA A 160 2.55 3.46 -3.88
C ALA A 160 3.37 4.67 -4.33
N ASP A 161 2.96 5.36 -5.40
CA ASP A 161 3.64 6.57 -5.86
C ASP A 161 3.52 7.72 -4.84
N TYR A 162 2.38 7.86 -4.18
CA TYR A 162 2.22 8.83 -3.10
C TYR A 162 3.21 8.58 -1.95
N ARG A 163 3.45 7.30 -1.60
CA ARG A 163 4.42 6.94 -0.55
C ARG A 163 5.86 7.31 -0.89
N LYS A 164 6.23 7.38 -2.17
CA LYS A 164 7.58 7.78 -2.60
C LYS A 164 7.95 9.21 -2.18
N ILE A 165 6.96 10.06 -1.88
CA ILE A 165 7.20 11.42 -1.38
C ILE A 165 7.83 11.39 0.03
N TYR A 166 7.61 10.31 0.78
CA TYR A 166 8.18 10.08 2.11
C TYR A 166 9.37 9.12 2.07
N GLN A 167 9.86 8.78 0.88
CA GLN A 167 11.05 7.96 0.73
C GLN A 167 12.27 8.75 1.19
N LEU A 168 13.04 8.18 2.11
CA LEU A 168 14.21 8.84 2.70
C LEU A 168 15.49 8.63 1.89
N ASP A 169 15.60 7.50 1.19
CA ASP A 169 16.75 7.16 0.35
C ASP A 169 16.30 6.21 -0.78
N GLU A 170 16.99 6.24 -1.93
CA GLU A 170 16.73 5.30 -3.03
C GLU A 170 17.22 3.89 -2.72
N ASP A 171 18.30 3.78 -1.93
CA ASP A 171 18.82 2.51 -1.44
C ASP A 171 17.98 2.02 -0.25
N ILE A 172 17.34 0.86 -0.41
CA ILE A 172 16.46 0.29 0.61
C ILE A 172 17.18 -0.05 1.92
N PHE A 173 18.44 -0.47 1.87
CA PHE A 173 19.20 -0.80 3.08
C PHE A 173 19.57 0.48 3.83
N ARG A 174 19.93 1.54 3.10
CA ARG A 174 20.16 2.86 3.71
C ARG A 174 18.88 3.46 4.28
N GLU A 175 17.75 3.36 3.56
CA GLU A 175 16.46 3.78 4.08
C GLU A 175 16.07 3.02 5.36
N CYS A 176 16.27 1.69 5.40
CA CYS A 176 16.03 0.88 6.60
C CYS A 176 16.87 1.36 7.80
N ARG A 177 18.15 1.67 7.61
CA ARG A 177 19.02 2.22 8.67
C ARG A 177 18.52 3.57 9.19
N ILE A 178 18.17 4.48 8.29
CA ILE A 178 17.66 5.80 8.66
C ILE A 178 16.37 5.64 9.46
N ARG A 179 15.45 4.78 8.99
CA ARG A 179 14.20 4.50 9.71
C ARG A 179 14.43 3.87 11.08
N GLN A 180 15.36 2.91 11.18
CA GLN A 180 15.74 2.32 12.46
C GLN A 180 16.18 3.39 13.44
N HIS A 181 17.12 4.26 13.04
CA HIS A 181 17.64 5.31 13.90
C HIS A 181 16.55 6.31 14.33
N ILE A 182 15.70 6.76 13.40
CA ILE A 182 14.57 7.63 13.72
C ILE A 182 13.64 6.97 14.74
N LEU A 183 13.33 5.68 14.56
CA LEU A 183 12.45 4.94 15.47
C LEU A 183 13.06 4.78 16.87
N GLU A 184 14.38 4.63 16.97
CA GLU A 184 15.09 4.61 18.24
C GLU A 184 15.10 5.99 18.92
N GLU A 185 15.27 7.08 18.17
CA GLU A 185 15.30 8.44 18.70
C GLU A 185 13.94 8.93 19.20
N ILE A 186 12.86 8.61 18.49
CA ILE A 186 11.50 9.02 18.90
C ILE A 186 10.92 8.16 20.01
N ASP A 187 11.51 6.98 20.26
CA ASP A 187 11.11 6.11 21.36
C ASP A 187 11.70 6.59 22.69
N VAL A 188 10.96 7.50 23.31
CA VAL A 188 11.26 8.05 24.63
C VAL A 188 10.69 7.23 25.79
N THR A 189 9.95 6.16 25.48
CA THR A 189 9.21 5.37 26.47
C THR A 189 9.88 4.06 26.83
N SER A 190 10.58 3.43 25.89
CA SER A 190 11.27 2.18 26.15
C SER A 190 12.62 2.42 26.83
N GLU A 191 12.94 1.58 27.82
CA GLU A 191 14.18 1.70 28.61
C GLU A 191 15.26 0.76 28.09
N GLU A 192 14.92 -0.49 27.81
CA GLU A 192 15.84 -1.59 27.49
C GLU A 192 15.81 -1.95 26.00
N ILE A 193 14.66 -1.84 25.35
CA ILE A 193 14.45 -2.24 23.95
C ILE A 193 13.93 -1.04 23.15
N LYS A 194 14.85 -0.19 22.71
CA LYS A 194 14.50 1.04 21.99
C LYS A 194 14.09 0.79 20.55
N GLY A 195 13.09 1.55 20.10
CA GLY A 195 12.62 1.56 18.73
C GLY A 195 11.89 0.27 18.34
N TYR A 196 11.82 0.02 17.03
CA TYR A 196 11.07 -1.12 16.49
C TYR A 196 11.91 -2.07 15.65
N VAL A 197 12.97 -1.60 15.00
CA VAL A 197 13.87 -2.44 14.19
C VAL A 197 15.02 -2.90 15.08
N GLN A 198 14.99 -4.14 15.55
CA GLN A 198 15.95 -4.66 16.52
C GLN A 198 17.15 -5.37 15.88
N VAL A 199 16.96 -5.93 14.69
CA VAL A 199 18.03 -6.57 13.92
C VAL A 199 17.88 -6.16 12.48
N MET A 200 18.99 -5.78 11.86
CA MET A 200 19.11 -5.60 10.42
C MET A 200 20.38 -6.29 9.92
N ALA A 201 20.25 -7.13 8.90
CA ALA A 201 21.40 -7.59 8.13
C ALA A 201 21.11 -7.47 6.64
N GLU A 202 22.14 -7.25 5.84
CA GLU A 202 22.00 -7.06 4.39
C GLU A 202 22.13 -8.37 3.60
N LYS A 203 22.93 -9.34 4.08
CA LYS A 203 23.23 -10.58 3.36
C LYS A 203 23.43 -11.79 4.29
N PRO A 204 22.46 -12.73 4.36
CA PRO A 204 21.12 -12.62 3.79
C PRO A 204 20.35 -11.46 4.42
N PHE A 205 19.48 -10.80 3.65
CA PHE A 205 18.66 -9.71 4.17
C PHE A 205 17.72 -10.22 5.25
N ARG A 206 17.74 -9.55 6.40
CA ARG A 206 16.80 -9.81 7.48
C ARG A 206 16.48 -8.55 8.24
N LEU A 207 15.25 -8.47 8.70
CA LEU A 207 14.79 -7.51 9.69
C LEU A 207 14.08 -8.27 10.80
N HIS A 208 14.41 -8.01 12.07
CA HIS A 208 13.59 -8.41 13.21
C HIS A 208 12.94 -7.17 13.80
N LEU A 209 11.63 -7.22 13.93
CA LEU A 209 10.79 -6.08 14.27
C LEU A 209 10.03 -6.37 15.56
N THR A 210 10.35 -5.66 16.62
CA THR A 210 9.65 -5.74 17.91
C THR A 210 9.93 -4.48 18.71
N SER A 211 9.02 -4.11 19.60
CA SER A 211 9.22 -3.04 20.57
C SER A 211 9.04 -3.52 22.01
N GLU A 212 9.56 -2.75 22.97
CA GLU A 212 9.40 -3.04 24.39
C GLU A 212 7.93 -3.20 24.82
N PRO A 213 6.99 -2.31 24.44
CA PRO A 213 5.60 -2.44 24.83
C PRO A 213 4.94 -3.74 24.32
N GLN A 214 5.34 -4.24 23.15
CA GLN A 214 4.84 -5.51 22.61
C GLN A 214 5.27 -6.69 23.48
N ILE A 215 6.53 -6.71 23.91
CA ILE A 215 7.06 -7.76 24.76
C ILE A 215 6.44 -7.70 26.16
N LEU A 216 6.34 -6.51 26.76
CA LEU A 216 5.68 -6.33 28.06
C LEU A 216 4.22 -6.79 28.02
N ARG A 217 3.50 -6.46 26.94
CA ARG A 217 2.11 -6.91 26.75
C ARG A 217 2.02 -8.42 26.62
N TYR A 218 2.90 -9.05 25.85
CA TYR A 218 2.97 -10.50 25.73
C TYR A 218 3.27 -11.18 27.08
N VAL A 219 4.19 -10.63 27.88
CA VAL A 219 4.50 -11.17 29.21
C VAL A 219 3.25 -11.12 30.08
N SER A 220 2.61 -9.95 30.15
CA SER A 220 1.38 -9.79 30.93
C SER A 220 0.29 -10.76 30.48
N TYR A 221 0.14 -10.95 29.17
CA TYR A 221 -0.78 -11.93 28.61
C TYR A 221 -0.48 -13.35 29.08
N CYS A 222 0.78 -13.79 29.03
CA CYS A 222 1.16 -15.15 29.45
C CYS A 222 1.04 -15.38 30.95
N GLU A 223 1.30 -14.35 31.77
CA GLU A 223 1.21 -14.45 33.23
C GLU A 223 -0.25 -14.42 33.73
N ASN A 224 -1.13 -13.69 33.05
CA ASN A 224 -2.52 -13.52 33.46
C ASN A 224 -3.49 -14.56 32.89
N ASN A 225 -3.06 -15.36 31.90
CA ASN A 225 -3.93 -16.35 31.25
C ASN A 225 -3.37 -17.76 31.42
N SER A 226 -4.18 -18.67 31.99
CA SER A 226 -3.81 -20.08 32.14
C SER A 226 -3.57 -20.78 30.80
N TYR A 227 -4.23 -20.31 29.74
CA TYR A 227 -4.12 -20.83 28.38
C TYR A 227 -3.72 -19.72 27.42
N SER A 228 -2.42 -19.44 27.36
CA SER A 228 -1.85 -18.46 26.45
C SER A 228 -1.41 -19.11 25.14
N HIS A 229 -1.69 -18.45 24.02
CA HIS A 229 -1.41 -18.97 22.67
C HIS A 229 -0.67 -17.90 21.84
N VAL A 230 0.37 -18.32 21.13
CA VAL A 230 1.05 -17.50 20.11
C VAL A 230 0.91 -18.17 18.76
N TYR A 231 0.36 -17.45 17.79
CA TYR A 231 0.26 -17.87 16.40
C TYR A 231 1.50 -17.40 15.64
N ILE A 232 2.10 -18.29 14.88
CA ILE A 232 3.24 -17.97 14.02
C ILE A 232 2.87 -18.36 12.58
N ASP A 233 2.94 -17.38 11.70
CA ASP A 233 2.67 -17.55 10.28
C ASP A 233 3.74 -16.84 9.44
N ALA A 234 3.88 -17.27 8.18
CA ALA A 234 4.77 -16.66 7.20
C ALA A 234 4.02 -16.41 5.89
N THR A 235 3.98 -15.16 5.45
CA THR A 235 3.33 -14.77 4.21
C THR A 235 4.33 -14.21 3.20
N GLY A 236 4.12 -14.57 1.93
CA GLY A 236 4.90 -14.05 0.81
C GLY A 236 4.31 -12.76 0.22
N SER A 237 5.02 -12.19 -0.75
CA SER A 237 4.51 -11.10 -1.60
C SER A 237 4.39 -9.70 -0.97
N ILE A 238 4.91 -9.51 0.25
CA ILE A 238 4.89 -8.18 0.91
C ILE A 238 6.04 -7.29 0.46
N VAL A 239 7.18 -7.88 0.11
CA VAL A 239 8.40 -7.15 -0.27
C VAL A 239 8.77 -7.48 -1.70
N LYS A 240 9.14 -6.46 -2.48
CA LYS A 240 9.71 -6.64 -3.83
C LYS A 240 10.97 -7.49 -3.73
N SER A 241 11.21 -8.35 -4.73
CA SER A 241 12.44 -9.14 -4.79
C SER A 241 13.67 -8.25 -4.66
N LEU A 242 14.54 -8.57 -3.71
CA LEU A 242 15.81 -7.89 -3.51
C LEU A 242 16.83 -8.44 -4.52
N PRO A 243 17.65 -7.59 -5.17
CA PRO A 243 18.66 -8.04 -6.12
C PRO A 243 19.61 -9.06 -5.49
N HIS A 244 19.85 -10.17 -6.19
CA HIS A 244 20.76 -11.26 -5.77
C HIS A 244 20.39 -11.95 -4.45
N GLN A 245 19.12 -11.89 -4.03
CA GLN A 245 18.63 -12.59 -2.84
C GLN A 245 17.42 -13.46 -3.16
N LYS A 246 17.13 -14.42 -2.27
CA LYS A 246 15.90 -15.21 -2.34
C LYS A 246 14.68 -14.32 -2.05
N SER A 247 13.50 -14.81 -2.40
CA SER A 247 12.23 -14.14 -2.09
C SER A 247 12.09 -13.90 -0.59
N ALA A 248 11.77 -12.67 -0.21
CA ALA A 248 11.51 -12.31 1.17
C ALA A 248 10.13 -12.81 1.60
N LEU A 249 10.06 -13.37 2.82
CA LEU A 249 8.81 -13.70 3.50
C LEU A 249 8.72 -12.85 4.77
N MET A 250 7.49 -12.44 5.10
CA MET A 250 7.18 -11.81 6.37
C MET A 250 6.67 -12.86 7.34
N TYR A 251 7.42 -13.10 8.40
CA TYR A 251 7.02 -13.91 9.54
C TYR A 251 6.34 -13.02 10.57
N ALA A 252 5.24 -13.48 11.13
CA ALA A 252 4.50 -12.78 12.17
C ALA A 252 4.28 -13.72 13.36
N ALA A 253 4.70 -13.28 14.55
CA ALA A 253 4.33 -13.90 15.82
C ALA A 253 3.29 -13.01 16.49
N ILE A 254 2.07 -13.51 16.66
CA ILE A 254 0.92 -12.74 17.14
C ILE A 254 0.20 -13.49 18.26
N PHE A 255 -0.43 -12.75 19.17
CA PHE A 255 -1.27 -13.30 20.22
C PHE A 255 -2.57 -12.50 20.33
N LYS A 256 -3.60 -13.10 20.94
CA LYS A 256 -4.88 -12.45 21.18
C LYS A 256 -5.01 -12.15 22.65
N ASP A 257 -5.21 -10.89 22.97
CA ASP A 257 -5.31 -10.44 24.34
C ASP A 257 -6.71 -9.85 24.61
N GLY A 258 -7.51 -10.61 25.37
CA GLY A 258 -8.93 -10.33 25.58
C GLY A 258 -9.86 -11.13 24.67
N ASN A 259 -11.16 -10.85 24.77
CA ASN A 259 -12.22 -11.64 24.12
C ASN A 259 -12.57 -11.16 22.71
N ASP A 260 -12.07 -9.99 22.28
CA ASP A 260 -12.35 -9.47 20.95
C ASP A 260 -11.54 -10.24 19.90
N PRO A 261 -12.19 -10.95 18.95
CA PRO A 261 -11.49 -11.73 17.93
C PRO A 261 -10.62 -10.88 17.01
N THR A 262 -10.85 -9.57 16.94
CA THR A 262 -10.10 -8.60 16.14
C THR A 262 -8.91 -7.99 16.88
N HIS A 263 -8.82 -8.18 18.21
CA HIS A 263 -7.73 -7.67 19.01
C HIS A 263 -6.50 -8.59 18.96
N VAL A 264 -5.86 -8.58 17.80
CA VAL A 264 -4.61 -9.29 17.52
C VAL A 264 -3.44 -8.35 17.78
N ILE A 265 -2.56 -8.75 18.70
CA ILE A 265 -1.37 -7.98 19.07
C ILE A 265 -0.15 -8.73 18.54
N PRO A 266 0.74 -8.07 17.77
CA PRO A 266 2.00 -8.67 17.39
C PRO A 266 2.95 -8.72 18.58
N LEU A 267 3.48 -9.91 18.87
CA LEU A 267 4.68 -10.06 19.68
C LEU A 267 5.90 -9.58 18.90
N GLY A 268 5.94 -9.86 17.60
CA GLY A 268 6.97 -9.34 16.71
C GLY A 268 6.83 -9.87 15.30
N HIS A 269 7.59 -9.28 14.39
CA HIS A 269 7.65 -9.68 12.99
C HIS A 269 9.09 -9.88 12.56
N ALA A 270 9.29 -10.65 11.50
CA ALA A 270 10.54 -10.65 10.77
C ALA A 270 10.32 -10.61 9.27
N ILE A 271 11.23 -9.96 8.56
CA ILE A 271 11.33 -10.07 7.11
C ILE A 271 12.61 -10.84 6.85
N LEU A 272 12.53 -12.05 6.32
CA LEU A 272 13.67 -12.92 6.09
C LEU A 272 13.73 -13.28 4.60
N VAL A 273 14.93 -13.38 4.02
CA VAL A 273 15.10 -14.02 2.70
C VAL A 273 15.55 -15.47 2.80
N ASP A 274 16.06 -15.87 3.96
CA ASP A 274 16.50 -17.23 4.25
C ASP A 274 15.55 -17.93 5.21
N HIS A 275 14.80 -18.90 4.68
CA HIS A 275 13.68 -19.57 5.36
C HIS A 275 14.11 -20.85 6.07
N THR A 276 15.27 -20.82 6.71
CA THR A 276 15.81 -21.98 7.42
C THR A 276 15.36 -21.98 8.88
N ALA A 277 15.33 -23.16 9.52
CA ALA A 277 15.06 -23.27 10.95
C ALA A 277 16.00 -22.38 11.77
N THR A 278 17.28 -22.30 11.41
CA THR A 278 18.28 -21.44 12.08
C THR A 278 17.91 -19.95 12.00
N SER A 279 17.46 -19.48 10.84
CA SER A 279 17.10 -18.08 10.61
C SER A 279 15.84 -17.70 11.38
N ILE A 280 14.85 -18.59 11.39
CA ILE A 280 13.62 -18.43 12.15
C ILE A 280 13.92 -18.53 13.66
N SER A 281 14.79 -19.46 14.10
CA SER A 281 15.26 -19.55 15.48
C SER A 281 15.92 -18.26 15.93
N TYR A 282 16.70 -17.61 15.06
CA TYR A 282 17.34 -16.34 15.40
C TYR A 282 16.31 -15.23 15.64
N PHE A 283 15.27 -15.14 14.79
CA PHE A 283 14.15 -14.23 15.02
C PHE A 283 13.45 -14.51 16.35
N LEU A 284 13.03 -15.75 16.59
CA LEU A 284 12.38 -16.13 17.85
C LEU A 284 13.31 -15.93 19.06
N GLY A 285 14.61 -16.12 18.84
CA GLY A 285 15.67 -15.89 19.82
C GLY A 285 15.77 -14.42 20.20
N THR A 286 15.63 -13.48 19.26
CA THR A 286 15.53 -12.05 19.55
C THR A 286 14.33 -11.74 20.44
N LEU A 287 13.17 -12.32 20.17
CA LEU A 287 11.97 -12.14 21.01
C LEU A 287 12.19 -12.73 22.42
N ARG A 288 12.72 -13.95 22.50
CA ARG A 288 13.07 -14.60 23.78
C ARG A 288 14.09 -13.77 24.57
N GLN A 289 15.09 -13.21 23.90
CA GLN A 289 16.09 -12.37 24.54
C GLN A 289 15.44 -11.11 25.11
N GLY A 290 14.57 -10.43 24.36
CA GLY A 290 13.84 -9.27 24.88
C GLY A 290 12.96 -9.60 26.09
N ILE A 291 12.30 -10.77 26.09
CA ILE A 291 11.53 -11.25 27.26
C ILE A 291 12.45 -11.41 28.48
N VAL A 292 13.62 -12.04 28.30
CA VAL A 292 14.59 -12.26 29.39
C VAL A 292 15.17 -10.94 29.88
N THR A 293 15.49 -10.00 28.99
CA THR A 293 15.98 -8.67 29.37
C THR A 293 14.97 -7.95 30.28
N LEU A 294 13.68 -7.97 29.95
CA LEU A 294 12.66 -7.22 30.69
C LEU A 294 12.15 -7.91 31.97
N LYS A 295 12.33 -9.24 32.11
CA LYS A 295 11.75 -10.00 33.23
C LYS A 295 12.74 -10.86 34.00
N ALA A 296 14.00 -10.89 33.59
CA ALA A 296 15.07 -11.75 34.13
C ALA A 296 14.72 -13.27 34.15
N LYS A 297 13.66 -13.68 33.44
CA LYS A 297 13.22 -15.08 33.31
C LYS A 297 12.60 -15.30 31.94
N VAL A 298 12.61 -16.54 31.47
CA VAL A 298 11.91 -16.92 30.24
C VAL A 298 10.41 -17.05 30.53
N VAL A 299 9.60 -16.23 29.87
CA VAL A 299 8.14 -16.35 29.85
C VAL A 299 7.71 -16.95 28.52
N ARG A 300 6.97 -18.08 28.57
CA ARG A 300 6.54 -18.86 27.41
C ARG A 300 5.02 -18.98 27.38
N PRO A 301 4.39 -19.07 26.19
CA PRO A 301 2.97 -19.32 26.12
C PRO A 301 2.68 -20.79 26.46
N SER A 302 1.43 -21.11 26.75
CA SER A 302 0.98 -22.50 26.89
C SER A 302 1.10 -23.26 25.57
N PHE A 303 0.83 -22.59 24.44
CA PHE A 303 0.91 -23.20 23.11
C PHE A 303 1.46 -22.25 22.05
N PHE A 304 2.19 -22.83 21.11
CA PHE A 304 2.45 -22.22 19.81
C PHE A 304 1.51 -22.86 18.77
N VAL A 305 0.90 -22.01 17.95
CA VAL A 305 0.01 -22.41 16.85
C VAL A 305 0.69 -22.00 15.55
N THR A 306 0.89 -22.94 14.64
CA THR A 306 1.54 -22.71 13.36
C THR A 306 0.95 -23.66 12.33
N ASP A 307 1.06 -23.30 11.06
CA ASP A 307 0.87 -24.24 9.96
C ASP A 307 1.93 -25.35 10.00
N PHE A 308 1.71 -26.42 9.22
CA PHE A 308 2.61 -27.59 9.13
C PHE A 308 3.95 -27.29 8.44
N SER A 309 4.71 -26.33 8.96
CA SER A 309 6.04 -25.94 8.52
C SER A 309 7.10 -26.56 9.43
N PRO A 310 7.86 -27.57 8.96
CA PRO A 310 8.94 -28.17 9.75
C PRO A 310 10.00 -27.16 10.19
N ALA A 311 10.26 -26.13 9.38
CA ALA A 311 11.23 -25.09 9.73
C ALA A 311 10.76 -24.26 10.94
N ILE A 312 9.47 -23.87 10.98
CA ILE A 312 8.90 -23.12 12.10
C ILE A 312 8.82 -24.01 13.35
N PHE A 313 8.36 -25.26 13.22
CA PHE A 313 8.32 -26.19 14.34
C PHE A 313 9.70 -26.38 14.97
N ASN A 314 10.71 -26.69 14.15
CA ASN A 314 12.05 -26.89 14.67
C ASN A 314 12.61 -25.62 15.30
N ALA A 315 12.29 -24.44 14.74
CA ALA A 315 12.73 -23.18 15.29
C ALA A 315 12.13 -22.89 16.68
N ILE A 316 10.83 -23.13 16.86
CA ILE A 316 10.16 -22.99 18.17
C ILE A 316 10.80 -23.93 19.19
N LEU A 317 10.95 -25.22 18.83
CA LEU A 317 11.52 -26.23 19.71
C LEU A 317 12.95 -25.89 20.13
N HIS A 318 13.80 -25.46 19.19
CA HIS A 318 15.16 -25.05 19.50
C HIS A 318 15.20 -23.83 20.42
N THR A 319 14.36 -22.83 20.17
CA THR A 319 14.40 -21.55 20.90
C THR A 319 13.79 -21.65 22.30
N PHE A 320 12.67 -22.36 22.46
CA PHE A 320 11.90 -22.37 23.72
C PHE A 320 11.98 -23.69 24.50
N ASN A 321 12.32 -24.80 23.84
CA ASN A 321 12.35 -26.14 24.46
C ASN A 321 13.75 -26.76 24.48
N HIS A 322 14.73 -26.16 23.81
CA HIS A 322 16.09 -26.69 23.68
C HIS A 322 16.11 -28.15 23.14
N GLU A 323 15.15 -28.49 22.27
CA GLU A 323 15.05 -29.80 21.60
C GLU A 323 14.87 -29.63 20.09
N ASP A 324 15.08 -30.71 19.33
CA ASP A 324 14.74 -30.77 17.91
C ASP A 324 13.41 -31.52 17.68
N ILE A 325 12.89 -31.49 16.45
CA ILE A 325 11.65 -32.21 16.10
C ILE A 325 11.74 -33.71 16.45
N ARG A 326 12.89 -34.35 16.24
CA ARG A 326 13.05 -35.79 16.48
C ARG A 326 12.94 -36.11 17.96
N GLY A 327 13.59 -35.34 18.81
CA GLY A 327 13.53 -35.41 20.26
C GLY A 327 12.12 -35.18 20.76
N HIS A 328 11.45 -34.15 20.24
CA HIS A 328 10.06 -33.84 20.56
C HIS A 328 9.11 -35.00 20.22
N LEU A 329 9.17 -35.52 18.99
CA LEU A 329 8.31 -36.63 18.57
C LEU A 329 8.56 -37.90 19.38
N LYS A 330 9.82 -38.19 19.70
CA LYS A 330 10.17 -39.32 20.59
C LYS A 330 9.60 -39.13 21.99
N ARG A 331 9.64 -37.90 22.52
CA ARG A 331 9.04 -37.53 23.81
C ARG A 331 7.52 -37.71 23.77
N CYS A 332 6.83 -37.19 22.77
CA CYS A 332 5.39 -37.40 22.58
C CYS A 332 5.03 -38.88 22.50
N TRP A 333 5.78 -39.67 21.72
CA TRP A 333 5.59 -41.12 21.60
C TRP A 333 5.73 -41.84 22.95
N ASN A 334 6.74 -41.49 23.73
CA ASN A 334 6.94 -42.05 25.07
C ASN A 334 5.81 -41.68 26.04
N VAL A 335 5.28 -40.45 25.95
CA VAL A 335 4.11 -40.02 26.75
C VAL A 335 2.87 -40.84 26.36
N LEU A 336 2.59 -41.00 25.06
CA LEU A 336 1.46 -41.78 24.58
C LEU A 336 1.53 -43.26 25.01
N LEU A 337 2.73 -43.83 25.01
CA LEU A 337 2.98 -45.19 25.49
C LEU A 337 3.07 -45.29 27.03
N ARG A 338 2.78 -44.21 27.77
CA ARG A 338 2.88 -44.14 29.25
C ARG A 338 4.23 -44.58 29.79
N LYS A 339 5.30 -44.35 29.03
CA LYS A 339 6.69 -44.65 29.42
C LYS A 339 7.28 -43.57 30.32
N TYR A 340 6.63 -42.41 30.43
CA TYR A 340 7.04 -41.31 31.29
C TYR A 340 6.09 -41.15 32.48
N ASP A 341 6.68 -40.91 33.65
CA ASP A 341 5.95 -40.53 34.85
C ASP A 341 5.57 -39.03 34.85
N ALA A 342 4.76 -38.61 35.82
CA ALA A 342 4.30 -37.23 35.92
C ALA A 342 5.43 -36.20 36.10
N LYS A 343 6.60 -36.62 36.61
CA LYS A 343 7.77 -35.75 36.81
C LYS A 343 8.51 -35.56 35.48
N GLN A 344 8.66 -36.63 34.70
CA GLN A 344 9.26 -36.63 33.36
C GLN A 344 8.43 -35.90 32.30
N ILE A 345 7.11 -35.79 32.50
CA ILE A 345 6.22 -35.00 31.63
C ILE A 345 6.36 -33.49 31.89
N ARG A 346 6.71 -33.11 33.13
CA ARG A 346 6.80 -31.70 33.56
C ARG A 346 8.16 -31.06 33.32
N SER A 347 9.22 -31.88 33.22
CA SER A 347 10.56 -31.47 32.78
C SER A 347 10.60 -31.28 31.27
#